data_AF-A0A0F8ZRX3-F1
#
_entry.id   AF-A0A0F8ZRX3-F1
#
_cell.length_a   1.000
_cell.length_b   1.000
_cell.length_c   1.000
_cell.angle_alpha   90.00
_cell.angle_beta   90.00
_cell.angle_gamma   90.00
#
_symmetry.space_group_name_H-M   'P 1'
#
loop_
_entity.id
_entity.type
_entity.pdbx_description
1 polymer ?
#
loop_
_entity_poly.entity_id
_entity_poly.type
_entity_poly.pdbx_seq_one_letter_code
_entity_poly.pdbx_strand_id
1 'polypeptide(L)'
;LYIEKDASINDEIDRLRHSATAALLAREDVIIVASVSCIYGIGSPELYQEKMLLLKAGEWIDRDVTLRRLVTMQYTRNDQNLVRGTFRVRGEVLEVFPAYAESAYRVQLFGDEVERIQHFDPLTGEIYQELEHVPIWPATHYVTSDDIIERSLHEIRKELEERCTWLDGEGKQLEAHRLRQRTEYDMEMLKELGFCSGIENYSRILDGRPPGSPPHTLVDYFPDDFICFVDESHQTVPQLGGMYEGDRSRKQTLIEFGFRLPSALDNRPLRFDEFLTRVSRMVFVSATPGPYERENSQAIVEQVVRPTGIVDPAVEVRETQHQVDDLMNAIRERVEANERALVTTLTKKMAEDLTAYLLEMEQKGINIPTSVFVEIGQ
;
A
#
# COMPACT_ATOMS: atom_id res chain seq x y z
N LEU A 1 -8.01 24.56 8.42
CA LEU A 1 -8.08 24.35 6.96
C LEU A 1 -8.37 22.88 6.73
N TYR A 2 -9.54 22.51 6.20
CA TYR A 2 -9.78 21.13 5.76
C TYR A 2 -9.22 21.02 4.36
N ILE A 3 -8.32 20.07 4.15
CA ILE A 3 -7.79 19.73 2.84
C ILE A 3 -8.54 18.48 2.43
N GLU A 4 -9.36 18.57 1.39
CA GLU A 4 -9.97 17.37 0.80
C GLU A 4 -8.85 16.41 0.40
N LYS A 5 -9.08 15.12 0.61
CA LYS A 5 -8.14 14.07 0.19
C LYS A 5 -8.15 14.04 -1.33
N ASP A 6 -7.25 14.81 -1.94
CA ASP A 6 -6.89 14.64 -3.33
C ASP A 6 -5.91 13.48 -3.39
N ALA A 7 -6.38 12.34 -3.87
CA ALA A 7 -5.58 11.14 -4.04
C ALA A 7 -5.77 10.67 -5.48
N SER A 8 -4.72 10.82 -6.29
CA SER A 8 -4.63 10.11 -7.56
C SER A 8 -4.17 8.68 -7.27
N ILE A 9 -4.98 7.71 -7.67
CA ILE A 9 -4.60 6.31 -7.62
C ILE A 9 -3.72 6.06 -8.84
N ASN A 10 -2.52 5.54 -8.61
CA ASN A 10 -1.70 5.02 -9.70
C ASN A 10 -2.20 3.60 -10.03
N ASP A 11 -2.81 3.45 -11.20
CA ASP A 11 -3.39 2.18 -11.66
C ASP A 11 -2.40 1.01 -11.66
N GLU A 12 -1.11 1.26 -11.89
CA GLU A 12 -0.09 0.22 -11.88
C GLU A 12 0.20 -0.26 -10.47
N ILE A 13 0.29 0.66 -9.50
CA ILE A 13 0.45 0.30 -8.08
C ILE A 13 -0.79 -0.46 -7.59
N ASP A 14 -1.99 -0.03 -7.96
CA ASP A 14 -3.23 -0.71 -7.58
C ASP A 14 -3.29 -2.14 -8.13
N ARG A 15 -2.93 -2.32 -9.41
CA ARG A 15 -2.78 -3.64 -10.03
C ARG A 15 -1.76 -4.51 -9.29
N LEU A 16 -0.59 -3.98 -8.95
CA LEU A 16 0.45 -4.71 -8.21
C LEU A 16 -0.03 -5.13 -6.81
N ARG A 17 -0.81 -4.28 -6.12
CA ARG A 17 -1.43 -4.62 -4.83
C ARG A 17 -2.40 -5.79 -4.96
N HIS A 18 -3.29 -5.74 -5.96
CA HIS A 18 -4.20 -6.84 -6.24
C HIS A 18 -3.46 -8.12 -6.64
N SER A 19 -2.38 -8.00 -7.43
CA SER A 19 -1.54 -9.14 -7.81
C SER A 19 -0.87 -9.79 -6.61
N ALA A 20 -0.40 -8.99 -5.64
CA ALA A 20 0.22 -9.48 -4.42
C ALA A 20 -0.76 -10.31 -3.57
N THR A 21 -1.96 -9.77 -3.29
CA THR A 21 -2.98 -10.48 -2.50
C THR A 21 -3.52 -11.73 -3.22
N ALA A 22 -3.71 -11.64 -4.54
CA ALA A 22 -4.13 -12.77 -5.35
C ALA A 22 -3.10 -13.90 -5.38
N ALA A 23 -1.80 -13.56 -5.45
CA ALA A 23 -0.72 -14.53 -5.47
C ALA A 23 -0.64 -15.31 -4.14
N LEU A 24 -0.75 -14.62 -3.00
CA LEU A 24 -0.74 -15.26 -1.68
C LEU A 24 -1.85 -16.29 -1.50
N LEU A 25 -3.03 -16.05 -2.08
CA LEU A 25 -4.16 -16.99 -2.00
C LEU A 25 -4.09 -18.11 -3.03
N ALA A 26 -3.25 -17.98 -4.06
CA ALA A 26 -3.17 -18.92 -5.18
C ALA A 26 -2.00 -19.90 -5.07
N ARG A 27 -0.90 -19.52 -4.43
CA ARG A 27 0.36 -20.30 -4.39
C ARG A 27 1.25 -19.92 -3.22
N GLU A 28 2.15 -20.82 -2.83
CA GLU A 28 3.05 -20.65 -1.67
C GLU A 28 4.40 -20.01 -2.02
N ASP A 29 4.86 -20.16 -3.27
CA ASP A 29 6.13 -19.62 -3.75
C ASP A 29 6.00 -18.16 -4.18
N VAL A 30 5.76 -17.30 -3.18
CA VAL A 30 5.50 -15.86 -3.32
C VAL A 30 6.48 -15.05 -2.47
N ILE A 31 7.08 -14.02 -3.07
CA ILE A 31 7.84 -13.00 -2.37
C ILE A 31 7.17 -11.65 -2.65
N ILE A 32 6.82 -10.91 -1.60
CA ILE A 32 6.28 -9.56 -1.72
C ILE A 32 7.26 -8.58 -1.11
N VAL A 33 7.69 -7.61 -1.93
CA VAL A 33 8.42 -6.43 -1.45
C VAL A 33 7.39 -5.35 -1.16
N ALA A 34 7.30 -4.93 0.09
CA ALA A 34 6.34 -3.92 0.52
C ALA A 34 7.01 -2.83 1.36
N SER A 35 6.51 -1.61 1.22
CA SER A 35 6.76 -0.55 2.20
C SER A 35 5.92 -0.77 3.46
N VAL A 36 6.00 0.16 4.42
CA VAL A 36 5.11 0.21 5.59
C VAL A 36 3.61 0.21 5.26
N SER A 37 3.22 0.32 3.99
CA SER A 37 1.85 0.03 3.54
C SER A 37 1.36 -1.38 3.91
N CYS A 38 2.25 -2.34 4.20
CA CYS A 38 1.88 -3.71 4.59
C CYS A 38 1.15 -3.79 5.92
N ILE A 39 1.31 -2.80 6.81
CA ILE A 39 0.61 -2.73 8.10
C ILE A 39 -0.67 -1.89 8.04
N TYR A 40 -1.07 -1.41 6.87
CA TYR A 40 -2.31 -0.66 6.70
C TYR A 40 -3.49 -1.57 6.42
N GLY A 41 -4.66 -1.10 6.84
CA GLY A 41 -5.93 -1.79 6.65
C GLY A 41 -6.21 -2.12 5.18
N ILE A 42 -6.53 -3.39 4.92
CA ILE A 42 -7.16 -3.90 3.71
C ILE A 42 -8.33 -4.81 4.13
N GLY A 43 -9.22 -5.18 3.21
CA GLY A 43 -10.35 -6.04 3.58
C GLY A 43 -9.92 -7.45 3.97
N SER A 44 -10.84 -8.16 4.64
CA SER A 44 -10.60 -9.51 5.17
C SER A 44 -10.13 -10.48 4.07
N PRO A 45 -9.05 -11.26 4.31
CA PRO A 45 -8.60 -12.29 3.40
C PRO A 45 -9.66 -13.38 3.20
N GLU A 46 -10.41 -13.73 4.25
CA GLU A 46 -11.48 -14.73 4.17
C GLU A 46 -12.62 -14.27 3.24
N LEU A 47 -13.08 -13.02 3.38
CA LEU A 47 -14.10 -12.46 2.48
C LEU A 47 -13.58 -12.32 1.06
N TYR A 48 -12.33 -11.87 0.89
CA TYR A 48 -11.70 -11.78 -0.42
C TYR A 48 -11.61 -13.17 -1.07
N GLN A 49 -11.33 -14.21 -0.26
CA GLN A 49 -11.24 -15.58 -0.72
C GLN A 49 -12.60 -16.16 -1.09
N GLU A 50 -13.61 -16.00 -0.23
CA GLU A 50 -14.97 -16.50 -0.40
C GLU A 50 -15.64 -15.94 -1.67
N LYS A 51 -15.36 -14.67 -2.00
CA LYS A 51 -15.96 -13.99 -3.15
C LYS A 51 -15.34 -14.38 -4.49
N MET A 52 -14.33 -15.24 -4.51
CA MET A 52 -13.67 -15.69 -5.74
C MET A 52 -14.55 -16.51 -6.64
N LEU A 53 -14.60 -16.10 -7.91
CA LEU A 53 -15.25 -16.85 -8.95
C LEU A 53 -14.24 -17.79 -9.61
N LEU A 54 -14.42 -19.09 -9.39
CA LEU A 54 -13.66 -20.13 -10.09
C LEU A 54 -14.43 -20.55 -11.34
N LEU A 55 -13.78 -20.49 -12.51
CA LEU A 55 -14.30 -21.01 -13.77
C LEU A 55 -13.43 -22.19 -14.19
N LYS A 56 -14.03 -23.33 -14.56
CA LYS A 56 -13.30 -24.51 -15.02
C LYS A 56 -13.86 -25.03 -16.34
N ALA A 57 -12.99 -25.51 -17.22
CA ALA A 57 -13.39 -26.18 -18.44
C ALA A 57 -14.14 -27.48 -18.10
N GLY A 58 -15.24 -27.73 -18.81
CA GLY A 58 -16.16 -28.86 -18.61
C GLY A 58 -17.17 -28.68 -17.48
N GLU A 59 -17.15 -27.56 -16.75
CA GLU A 59 -18.17 -27.26 -15.73
C GLU A 59 -19.37 -26.52 -16.33
N TRP A 60 -20.55 -26.78 -15.77
CA TRP A 60 -21.80 -26.12 -16.13
C TRP A 60 -21.99 -24.87 -15.29
N ILE A 61 -22.21 -23.72 -15.94
CA ILE A 61 -22.44 -22.43 -15.28
C ILE A 61 -23.70 -21.77 -15.84
N ASP A 62 -24.49 -21.14 -14.96
CA ASP A 62 -25.54 -20.22 -15.40
C ASP A 62 -24.89 -18.88 -15.75
N ARG A 63 -24.93 -18.52 -17.03
CA ARG A 63 -24.30 -17.31 -17.54
C ARG A 63 -24.77 -16.06 -16.77
N ASP A 64 -26.07 -15.88 -16.58
CA ASP A 64 -26.61 -14.67 -15.97
C ASP A 64 -26.29 -14.58 -14.47
N VAL A 65 -26.15 -15.73 -13.79
CA VAL A 65 -25.61 -15.82 -12.43
C VAL A 65 -24.13 -15.43 -12.41
N THR A 66 -23.32 -15.93 -13.34
CA THR A 66 -21.88 -15.60 -13.43
C THR A 66 -21.67 -14.11 -13.67
N LEU A 67 -22.43 -13.49 -14.58
CA LEU A 67 -22.33 -12.05 -14.85
C LEU A 67 -22.74 -11.21 -13.62
N ARG A 68 -23.82 -11.59 -12.93
CA ARG A 68 -24.21 -10.93 -11.67
C ARG A 68 -23.13 -11.05 -10.62
N ARG A 69 -22.49 -12.22 -10.50
CA ARG A 69 -21.39 -12.44 -9.57
C ARG A 69 -20.19 -11.53 -9.87
N LEU A 70 -19.80 -11.37 -11.14
CA LEU A 70 -18.75 -10.41 -11.53
C LEU A 70 -19.10 -8.97 -11.12
N VAL A 71 -20.36 -8.55 -11.27
CA VAL A 71 -20.82 -7.22 -10.81
C VAL A 71 -20.70 -7.10 -9.28
N THR A 72 -21.12 -8.11 -8.51
CA THR A 72 -20.97 -8.09 -7.04
C THR A 72 -19.51 -8.08 -6.59
N MET A 73 -18.61 -8.59 -7.43
CA MET A 73 -17.16 -8.53 -7.25
C MET A 73 -16.55 -7.20 -7.73
N GLN A 74 -17.39 -6.20 -8.02
CA GLN A 74 -17.04 -4.84 -8.45
C GLN A 74 -16.40 -4.76 -9.85
N TYR A 75 -16.67 -5.73 -10.72
CA TYR A 75 -16.34 -5.60 -12.14
C TYR A 75 -17.42 -4.84 -12.89
N THR A 76 -16.99 -3.97 -13.81
CA THR A 76 -17.91 -3.20 -14.66
C THR A 76 -18.09 -3.87 -16.02
N ARG A 77 -19.33 -3.98 -16.49
CA ARG A 77 -19.58 -4.47 -17.86
C ARG A 77 -19.24 -3.38 -18.88
N ASN A 78 -18.35 -3.68 -19.83
CA ASN A 78 -18.00 -2.78 -20.93
C ASN A 78 -17.83 -3.52 -22.26
N ASP A 79 -18.90 -3.59 -23.05
CA ASP A 79 -18.91 -4.35 -24.30
C ASP A 79 -18.04 -3.70 -25.41
N GLN A 80 -17.74 -2.41 -25.28
CA GLN A 80 -16.95 -1.65 -26.25
C GLN A 80 -15.45 -1.82 -26.01
N ASN A 81 -15.00 -1.62 -24.77
CA ASN A 81 -13.60 -1.58 -24.41
C ASN A 81 -13.30 -2.52 -23.23
N LEU A 82 -12.42 -3.49 -23.45
CA LEU A 82 -11.99 -4.43 -22.42
C LEU A 82 -10.74 -3.89 -21.73
N VAL A 83 -10.94 -3.27 -20.57
CA VAL A 83 -9.87 -2.71 -19.72
C VAL A 83 -9.89 -3.39 -18.34
N ARG A 84 -8.85 -3.19 -17.53
CA ARG A 84 -8.77 -3.79 -16.19
C ARG A 84 -10.02 -3.49 -15.36
N GLY A 85 -10.46 -4.48 -14.58
CA GLY A 85 -11.66 -4.37 -13.74
C GLY A 85 -12.96 -4.42 -14.55
N THR A 86 -12.92 -4.82 -15.83
CA THR A 86 -14.11 -4.94 -16.67
C THR A 86 -14.29 -6.34 -17.25
N PHE A 87 -15.51 -6.63 -17.67
CA PHE A 87 -15.83 -7.79 -18.48
C PHE A 87 -16.74 -7.41 -19.64
N ARG A 88 -16.78 -8.26 -20.67
CA ARG A 88 -17.71 -8.13 -21.80
C ARG A 88 -18.24 -9.46 -22.26
N VAL A 89 -19.40 -9.43 -22.92
CA VAL A 89 -20.06 -10.63 -23.45
C VAL A 89 -20.32 -10.46 -24.93
N ARG A 90 -19.85 -11.42 -25.75
CA ARG A 90 -20.06 -11.45 -27.20
C ARG A 90 -20.57 -12.84 -27.61
N GLY A 91 -21.89 -12.97 -27.74
CA GLY A 91 -22.52 -14.27 -27.99
C GLY A 91 -22.28 -15.22 -26.81
N GLU A 92 -21.58 -16.32 -27.08
CA GLU A 92 -21.23 -17.34 -26.08
C GLU A 92 -19.84 -17.11 -25.45
N VAL A 93 -19.20 -15.97 -25.74
CA VAL A 93 -17.87 -15.64 -25.22
C VAL A 93 -17.99 -14.62 -24.11
N LEU A 94 -17.52 -14.99 -22.92
CA LEU A 94 -17.29 -14.10 -21.78
C LEU A 94 -15.80 -13.75 -21.74
N GLU A 95 -15.46 -12.47 -21.82
CA GLU A 95 -14.08 -12.00 -21.61
C GLU A 95 -14.02 -11.17 -20.33
N VAL A 96 -13.09 -11.51 -19.44
CA VAL A 96 -12.86 -10.83 -18.17
C VAL A 96 -11.43 -10.33 -18.12
N PHE A 97 -11.24 -9.07 -17.78
CA PHE A 97 -9.92 -8.50 -17.52
C PHE A 97 -9.76 -8.23 -16.01
N PRO A 98 -9.11 -9.14 -15.27
CA PRO A 98 -8.93 -9.02 -13.82
C PRO A 98 -8.21 -7.74 -13.41
N ALA A 99 -8.56 -7.22 -12.23
CA ALA A 99 -7.92 -6.01 -11.68
C ALA A 99 -6.41 -6.20 -11.41
N TYR A 100 -5.96 -7.43 -11.13
CA TYR A 100 -4.56 -7.78 -10.85
C TYR A 100 -3.72 -8.12 -12.09
N ALA A 101 -4.35 -8.39 -13.23
CA ALA A 101 -3.67 -8.97 -14.38
C ALA A 101 -3.18 -7.89 -15.36
N GLU A 102 -2.20 -8.24 -16.20
CA GLU A 102 -1.79 -7.45 -17.38
C GLU A 102 -2.53 -7.87 -18.65
N SER A 103 -3.22 -9.00 -18.57
CA SER A 103 -3.86 -9.73 -19.66
C SER A 103 -5.26 -10.18 -19.25
N ALA A 104 -6.06 -10.64 -20.20
CA ALA A 104 -7.43 -11.04 -19.97
C ALA A 104 -7.63 -12.56 -20.11
N TYR A 105 -8.78 -13.01 -19.63
CA TYR A 105 -9.24 -14.38 -19.78
C TYR A 105 -10.49 -14.41 -20.65
N ARG A 106 -10.52 -15.35 -21.60
CA ARG A 106 -11.66 -15.62 -22.48
C ARG A 106 -12.24 -16.97 -22.12
N VAL A 107 -13.51 -16.98 -21.75
CA VAL A 107 -14.30 -18.17 -21.42
C VAL A 107 -15.32 -18.37 -22.53
N GLN A 108 -15.18 -19.46 -23.28
CA GLN A 108 -16.10 -19.86 -24.35
C GLN A 108 -17.11 -20.83 -23.75
N LEU A 109 -18.39 -20.53 -23.96
CA LEU A 109 -19.51 -21.36 -23.52
C LEU A 109 -20.11 -22.11 -24.70
N PHE A 110 -20.63 -23.30 -24.46
CA PHE A 110 -21.51 -24.01 -25.37
C PHE A 110 -22.83 -24.28 -24.63
N GLY A 111 -23.83 -23.41 -24.87
CA GLY A 111 -24.98 -23.32 -23.97
C GLY A 111 -24.53 -22.88 -22.57
N ASP A 112 -24.67 -23.78 -21.59
CA ASP A 112 -24.30 -23.55 -20.19
C ASP A 112 -22.99 -24.26 -19.79
N GLU A 113 -22.33 -24.98 -20.70
CA GLU A 113 -21.05 -25.65 -20.41
C GLU A 113 -19.87 -24.73 -20.77
N VAL A 114 -18.86 -24.66 -19.90
CA VAL A 114 -17.59 -24.00 -20.20
C VAL A 114 -16.76 -24.90 -21.11
N GLU A 115 -16.80 -24.65 -22.41
CA GLU A 115 -16.07 -25.45 -23.40
C GLU A 115 -14.55 -25.21 -23.30
N ARG A 116 -14.14 -23.95 -23.16
CA ARG A 116 -12.72 -23.58 -23.22
C ARG A 116 -12.41 -22.29 -22.45
N ILE A 117 -11.24 -22.26 -21.81
CA ILE A 117 -10.72 -21.06 -21.15
C ILE A 117 -9.36 -20.73 -21.77
N GLN A 118 -9.18 -19.48 -22.19
CA GLN A 118 -7.95 -18.99 -22.82
C GLN A 118 -7.41 -17.77 -22.08
N HIS A 119 -6.10 -17.74 -21.88
CA HIS A 119 -5.36 -16.57 -21.43
C HIS A 119 -4.83 -15.82 -22.66
N PHE A 120 -5.16 -14.53 -22.80
CA PHE A 120 -4.88 -13.77 -24.01
C PHE A 120 -4.55 -12.30 -23.75
N ASP A 121 -3.88 -11.67 -24.71
CA ASP A 121 -3.63 -10.24 -24.72
C ASP A 121 -4.88 -9.46 -25.21
N PRO A 122 -5.48 -8.58 -24.38
CA PRO A 122 -6.65 -7.80 -24.77
C PRO A 122 -6.36 -6.75 -25.86
N LEU A 123 -5.10 -6.36 -26.07
CA LEU A 123 -4.67 -5.37 -27.07
C LEU A 123 -4.41 -6.03 -28.43
N THR A 124 -3.60 -7.09 -28.47
CA THR A 124 -3.20 -7.75 -29.72
C THR A 124 -4.12 -8.91 -30.12
N GLY A 125 -4.83 -9.50 -29.16
CA GLY A 125 -5.63 -10.71 -29.35
C GLY A 125 -4.81 -12.01 -29.35
N GLU A 126 -3.49 -11.94 -29.11
CA GLU A 126 -2.62 -13.11 -29.01
C GLU A 126 -3.06 -14.02 -27.86
N ILE A 127 -3.17 -15.32 -28.14
CA ILE A 127 -3.51 -16.33 -27.13
C ILE A 127 -2.19 -16.88 -26.57
N TYR A 128 -1.98 -16.71 -25.28
CA TYR A 128 -0.79 -17.19 -24.59
C TYR A 128 -0.88 -18.68 -24.27
N GLN A 129 -2.01 -19.11 -23.71
CA GLN A 129 -2.23 -20.51 -23.32
C GLN A 129 -3.71 -20.82 -23.11
N GLU A 130 -4.03 -22.10 -23.14
CA GLU A 130 -5.32 -22.64 -22.68
C GLU A 130 -5.22 -23.09 -21.23
N LEU A 131 -6.29 -22.86 -20.47
CA LEU A 131 -6.34 -23.13 -19.05
C LEU A 131 -7.43 -24.16 -18.73
N GLU A 132 -7.15 -25.07 -17.80
CA GLU A 132 -8.17 -25.97 -17.26
C GLU A 132 -9.13 -25.23 -16.32
N HIS A 133 -8.61 -24.23 -15.59
CA HIS A 133 -9.38 -23.41 -14.68
C HIS A 133 -8.76 -22.01 -14.51
N VAL A 134 -9.57 -21.05 -14.10
CA VAL A 134 -9.12 -19.71 -13.75
C VAL A 134 -9.87 -19.18 -12.52
N PRO A 135 -9.16 -18.80 -11.44
CA PRO A 135 -9.74 -18.05 -10.34
C PRO A 135 -9.79 -16.56 -10.71
N ILE A 136 -10.95 -15.94 -10.53
CA ILE A 136 -11.16 -14.49 -10.65
C ILE A 136 -11.39 -13.94 -9.25
N TRP A 137 -10.46 -13.10 -8.77
CA TRP A 137 -10.61 -12.40 -7.48
C TRP A 137 -11.37 -11.07 -7.64
N PRO A 138 -11.96 -10.54 -6.55
CA PRO A 138 -12.65 -9.26 -6.59
C PRO A 138 -11.77 -8.08 -7.04
N ALA A 139 -12.40 -7.11 -7.70
CA ALA A 139 -11.75 -5.91 -8.24
C ALA A 139 -11.47 -4.81 -7.19
N THR A 140 -11.80 -5.07 -5.92
CA THR A 140 -11.47 -4.22 -4.78
C THR A 140 -11.22 -5.08 -3.55
N HIS A 141 -10.38 -4.63 -2.62
CA HIS A 141 -10.16 -5.32 -1.35
C HIS A 141 -11.34 -5.15 -0.38
N TYR A 142 -12.24 -4.18 -0.58
CA TYR A 142 -13.37 -3.90 0.32
C TYR A 142 -14.71 -4.46 -0.19
N VAL A 143 -14.71 -5.67 -0.74
CA VAL A 143 -15.98 -6.31 -1.16
C VAL A 143 -16.77 -6.77 0.06
N THR A 144 -18.06 -6.41 0.07
CA THR A 144 -19.01 -6.78 1.13
C THR A 144 -20.27 -7.37 0.51
N SER A 145 -21.11 -8.05 1.31
CA SER A 145 -22.43 -8.53 0.87
C SER A 145 -23.56 -7.59 1.30
N ASP A 146 -24.70 -7.67 0.62
CA ASP A 146 -25.88 -6.86 0.92
C ASP A 146 -26.33 -7.01 2.39
N ASP A 147 -26.32 -8.23 2.93
CA ASP A 147 -26.66 -8.49 4.34
C ASP A 147 -25.71 -7.77 5.32
N ILE A 148 -24.42 -7.70 4.98
CA ILE A 148 -23.42 -6.97 5.77
C ILE A 148 -23.71 -5.48 5.69
N ILE A 149 -23.99 -4.94 4.50
CA ILE A 149 -24.30 -3.53 4.29
C ILE A 149 -25.52 -3.14 5.13
N GLU A 150 -26.62 -3.91 5.08
CA GLU A 150 -27.83 -3.60 5.86
C GLU A 150 -27.56 -3.52 7.37
N ARG A 151 -26.84 -4.51 7.92
CA ARG A 151 -26.41 -4.50 9.33
C ARG A 151 -25.53 -3.28 9.62
N SER A 152 -24.54 -3.02 8.78
CA SER A 152 -23.58 -1.93 8.95
C SER A 152 -24.26 -0.56 8.91
N LEU A 153 -25.26 -0.37 8.05
CA LEU A 153 -26.05 0.88 7.99
C LEU A 153 -26.79 1.15 9.30
N HIS A 154 -27.29 0.11 9.98
CA HIS A 154 -27.92 0.27 11.29
C HIS A 154 -26.91 0.72 12.35
N GLU A 155 -25.73 0.09 12.39
CA GLU A 155 -24.65 0.44 13.34
C GLU A 155 -24.08 1.84 13.08
N ILE A 156 -23.86 2.21 11.81
CA ILE A 156 -23.38 3.55 11.42
C ILE A 156 -24.41 4.61 11.83
N ARG A 157 -25.71 4.37 11.59
CA ARG A 157 -26.76 5.31 11.98
C ARG A 157 -26.78 5.53 13.49
N LYS A 158 -26.67 4.46 14.26
CA LYS A 158 -26.66 4.53 15.72
C LYS A 158 -25.47 5.36 16.23
N GLU A 159 -24.25 5.08 15.73
CA GLU A 159 -23.06 5.84 16.12
C GLU A 159 -23.16 7.32 15.69
N LEU A 160 -23.74 7.58 14.52
CA LEU A 160 -23.99 8.94 14.03
C LEU A 160 -24.93 9.71 14.96
N GLU A 161 -26.06 9.13 15.35
CA GLU A 161 -27.03 9.76 16.24
C GLU A 161 -26.40 10.07 17.60
N GLU A 162 -25.74 9.09 18.22
CA GLU A 162 -25.03 9.25 19.50
C GLU A 162 -23.98 10.36 19.42
N ARG A 163 -23.17 10.38 18.34
CA ARG A 163 -22.12 11.37 18.16
C ARG A 163 -22.65 12.76 17.90
N CYS A 164 -23.71 12.91 17.09
CA CYS A 164 -24.35 14.20 16.86
C CYS A 164 -24.97 14.75 18.15
N THR A 165 -25.67 13.93 18.94
CA THR A 165 -26.23 14.36 20.23
C THR A 165 -25.13 14.86 21.18
N TRP A 166 -23.99 14.17 21.23
CA TRP A 166 -22.85 14.62 22.02
C TRP A 166 -22.29 15.96 21.51
N LEU A 167 -22.07 16.11 20.19
CA LEU A 167 -21.57 17.35 19.60
C LEU A 167 -22.51 18.53 19.84
N ASP A 168 -23.83 18.34 19.69
CA ASP A 168 -24.83 19.36 19.97
C ASP A 168 -24.84 19.77 21.46
N GLY A 169 -24.68 18.80 22.37
CA GLY A 169 -24.56 19.05 23.81
C GLY A 169 -23.32 19.85 24.20
N GLU A 170 -22.22 19.70 23.44
CA GLU A 170 -20.98 20.47 23.60
C GLU A 170 -21.01 21.82 22.86
N GLY A 171 -22.14 22.21 22.27
CA GLY A 171 -22.29 23.46 21.50
C GLY A 171 -21.62 23.44 20.11
N LYS A 172 -21.18 22.27 19.63
CA LYS A 172 -20.50 22.06 18.35
C LYS A 172 -21.49 21.75 17.21
N GLN A 173 -22.44 22.65 17.00
CA GLN A 173 -23.55 22.47 16.05
C GLN A 173 -23.07 22.36 14.59
N LEU A 174 -21.99 23.08 14.24
CA LEU A 174 -21.42 23.03 12.88
C LEU A 174 -20.78 21.67 12.59
N GLU A 175 -20.04 21.13 13.55
CA GLU A 175 -19.43 19.81 13.49
C GLU A 175 -20.51 18.72 13.42
N ALA A 176 -21.58 18.84 14.21
CA ALA A 176 -22.70 17.90 14.18
C ALA A 176 -23.41 17.90 12.81
N HIS A 177 -23.69 19.08 12.26
CA HIS A 177 -24.29 19.22 10.93
C HIS A 177 -23.41 18.64 9.81
N ARG A 178 -22.11 18.94 9.85
CA ARG A 178 -21.12 18.42 8.91
C ARG A 178 -21.03 16.90 8.95
N LEU A 179 -20.95 16.32 10.15
CA LEU A 179 -20.86 14.88 10.34
C LEU A 179 -22.10 14.18 9.79
N ARG A 180 -23.28 14.73 10.08
CA ARG A 180 -24.56 14.21 9.60
C ARG A 180 -24.64 14.21 8.07
N GLN A 181 -24.40 15.36 7.45
CA GLN A 181 -24.46 15.50 6.00
C GLN A 181 -23.54 14.50 5.28
N ARG A 182 -22.27 14.38 5.73
CA ARG A 182 -21.31 13.46 5.13
C ARG A 182 -21.73 12.00 5.33
N THR A 183 -22.08 11.63 6.55
CA THR A 183 -22.36 10.23 6.89
C THR A 183 -23.64 9.74 6.23
N GLU A 184 -24.69 10.58 6.17
CA GLU A 184 -25.94 10.23 5.48
C GLU A 184 -25.73 10.04 3.98
N TYR A 185 -24.93 10.90 3.34
CA TYR A 185 -24.54 10.71 1.95
C TYR A 185 -23.76 9.41 1.73
N ASP A 186 -22.75 9.15 2.56
CA ASP A 186 -21.95 7.91 2.47
C ASP A 186 -22.84 6.66 2.68
N MET A 187 -23.84 6.74 3.57
CA MET A 187 -24.83 5.67 3.80
C MET A 187 -25.78 5.44 2.61
N GLU A 188 -26.24 6.51 1.94
CA GLU A 188 -27.05 6.38 0.71
C GLU A 188 -26.25 5.71 -0.40
N MET A 189 -24.99 6.10 -0.58
CA MET A 189 -24.10 5.50 -1.56
C MET A 189 -23.84 4.01 -1.27
N LEU A 190 -23.59 3.65 0.00
CA LEU A 190 -23.45 2.25 0.41
C LEU A 190 -24.72 1.44 0.11
N LYS A 191 -25.90 2.01 0.32
CA LYS A 191 -27.17 1.32 0.09
C LYS A 191 -27.46 1.09 -1.40
N GLU A 192 -27.20 2.09 -2.25
CA GLU A 192 -27.55 2.03 -3.67
C GLU A 192 -26.48 1.34 -4.53
N LEU A 193 -25.19 1.50 -4.18
CA LEU A 193 -24.06 1.05 -4.99
C LEU A 193 -23.21 -0.02 -4.31
N GLY A 194 -23.42 -0.29 -3.02
CA GLY A 194 -22.55 -1.17 -2.23
C GLY A 194 -21.17 -0.60 -1.92
N PHE A 195 -20.92 0.67 -2.28
CA PHE A 195 -19.64 1.34 -2.09
C PHE A 195 -19.81 2.86 -1.91
N CYS A 196 -18.91 3.48 -1.15
CA CYS A 196 -18.81 4.94 -1.02
C CYS A 196 -17.35 5.41 -1.01
N SER A 197 -17.13 6.68 -1.34
CA SER A 197 -15.78 7.25 -1.30
C SER A 197 -15.27 7.34 0.14
N GLY A 198 -14.13 6.71 0.41
CA GLY A 198 -13.62 6.61 1.78
C GLY A 198 -14.25 5.48 2.59
N ILE A 199 -14.75 4.42 1.95
CA ILE A 199 -15.35 3.24 2.59
C ILE A 199 -14.48 2.65 3.70
N GLU A 200 -13.15 2.80 3.60
CA GLU A 200 -12.20 2.31 4.60
C GLU A 200 -12.46 2.87 6.01
N ASN A 201 -13.06 4.06 6.12
CA ASN A 201 -13.41 4.67 7.41
C ASN A 201 -14.54 3.94 8.13
N TYR A 202 -15.27 3.06 7.44
CA TYR A 202 -16.32 2.20 7.99
C TYR A 202 -15.86 0.74 8.14
N SER A 203 -14.59 0.43 7.82
CA SER A 203 -14.05 -0.94 7.75
C SER A 203 -14.36 -1.78 8.99
N ARG A 204 -14.17 -1.26 10.20
CA ARG A 204 -14.51 -1.99 11.43
C ARG A 204 -15.97 -2.46 11.46
N ILE A 205 -16.90 -1.58 11.09
CA ILE A 205 -18.33 -1.88 11.10
C ILE A 205 -18.68 -2.87 9.99
N LEU A 206 -18.11 -2.68 8.79
CA LEU A 206 -18.29 -3.56 7.64
C LEU A 206 -17.78 -4.97 7.94
N ASP A 207 -16.59 -5.09 8.53
CA ASP A 207 -15.99 -6.37 8.94
C ASP A 207 -16.70 -6.98 10.17
N GLY A 208 -17.57 -6.23 10.86
CA GLY A 208 -18.24 -6.68 12.09
C GLY A 208 -17.29 -6.89 13.27
N ARG A 209 -16.15 -6.19 13.28
CA ARG A 209 -15.12 -6.31 14.31
C ARG A 209 -15.48 -5.49 15.56
N PRO A 210 -15.03 -5.91 16.77
CA PRO A 210 -15.27 -5.15 17.99
C PRO A 210 -14.53 -3.78 17.99
N PRO A 211 -15.05 -2.76 18.68
CA PRO A 211 -14.36 -1.46 18.85
C PRO A 211 -12.92 -1.61 19.36
N GLY A 212 -11.99 -0.83 18.79
CA GLY A 212 -10.56 -0.86 19.13
C GLY A 212 -9.74 -1.95 18.43
N SER A 213 -10.38 -2.92 17.78
CA SER A 213 -9.68 -3.99 17.07
C SER A 213 -8.91 -3.45 15.84
N PRO A 214 -7.72 -3.98 15.55
CA PRO A 214 -6.97 -3.61 14.34
C PRO A 214 -7.67 -4.16 13.09
N PRO A 215 -7.56 -3.47 11.93
CA PRO A 215 -8.01 -4.01 10.66
C PRO A 215 -7.15 -5.20 10.22
N HIS A 216 -7.65 -5.95 9.24
CA HIS A 216 -6.82 -6.87 8.47
C HIS A 216 -5.82 -6.08 7.64
N THR A 217 -4.66 -6.66 7.41
CA THR A 217 -3.52 -6.07 6.72
C THR A 217 -2.93 -7.07 5.74
N LEU A 218 -1.91 -6.66 4.98
CA LEU A 218 -1.23 -7.60 4.10
C LEU A 218 -0.62 -8.78 4.87
N VAL A 219 -0.20 -8.54 6.12
CA VAL A 219 0.36 -9.59 6.97
C VAL A 219 -0.65 -10.70 7.23
N ASP A 220 -1.93 -10.39 7.35
CA ASP A 220 -2.99 -11.36 7.60
C ASP A 220 -3.32 -12.22 6.36
N TYR A 221 -2.78 -11.89 5.17
CA TYR A 221 -2.91 -12.71 3.95
C TYR A 221 -1.80 -13.76 3.83
N PHE A 222 -0.74 -13.66 4.64
CA PHE A 222 0.31 -14.66 4.65
C PHE A 222 -0.10 -15.88 5.49
N PRO A 223 0.41 -17.08 5.16
CA PRO A 223 0.31 -18.23 6.06
C PRO A 223 1.09 -17.98 7.35
N ASP A 224 0.68 -18.61 8.46
CA ASP A 224 1.24 -18.41 9.81
C ASP A 224 2.77 -18.61 9.92
N ASP A 225 3.37 -19.35 8.98
CA ASP A 225 4.77 -19.75 9.00
C ASP A 225 5.69 -18.95 8.06
N PHE A 226 5.17 -17.87 7.46
CA PHE A 226 5.95 -16.99 6.59
C PHE A 226 7.14 -16.32 7.31
N ILE A 227 8.11 -15.86 6.52
CA ILE A 227 9.32 -15.17 7.01
C ILE A 227 9.28 -13.72 6.53
N CYS A 228 9.49 -12.78 7.44
CA CYS A 228 9.58 -11.37 7.14
C CYS A 228 11.03 -10.89 7.17
N PHE A 229 11.51 -10.29 6.08
CA PHE A 229 12.78 -9.59 6.03
C PHE A 229 12.52 -8.10 6.20
N VAL A 230 13.17 -7.50 7.19
CA VAL A 230 13.08 -6.06 7.47
C VAL A 230 14.37 -5.42 6.98
N ASP A 231 14.33 -4.89 5.76
CA ASP A 231 15.43 -4.18 5.14
C ASP A 231 15.66 -2.81 5.80
N GLU A 232 16.91 -2.41 5.89
CA GLU A 232 17.40 -1.28 6.68
C GLU A 232 16.68 -1.13 8.03
N SER A 233 16.70 -2.22 8.81
CA SER A 233 15.89 -2.37 10.02
C SER A 233 16.00 -1.21 11.01
N HIS A 234 17.19 -0.59 11.09
CA HIS A 234 17.46 0.53 11.98
C HIS A 234 16.62 1.79 11.68
N GLN A 235 16.12 1.93 10.45
CA GLN A 235 15.14 2.95 10.06
C GLN A 235 13.72 2.40 9.98
N THR A 236 13.57 1.20 9.42
CA THR A 236 12.26 0.60 9.15
C THR A 236 11.50 0.26 10.43
N VAL A 237 12.17 -0.24 11.48
CA VAL A 237 11.55 -0.57 12.77
C VAL A 237 10.97 0.69 13.45
N PRO A 238 11.72 1.79 13.64
CA PRO A 238 11.16 3.06 14.13
C PRO A 238 10.00 3.58 13.27
N GLN A 239 10.11 3.47 11.95
CA GLN A 239 9.05 3.91 11.04
C GLN A 239 7.75 3.14 11.27
N LEU A 240 7.81 1.80 11.35
CA LEU A 240 6.64 0.96 11.67
C LEU A 240 6.00 1.38 13.00
N GLY A 241 6.80 1.65 14.02
CA GLY A 241 6.31 2.11 15.32
C GLY A 241 5.65 3.50 15.28
N GLY A 242 6.09 4.39 14.39
CA GLY A 242 5.55 5.74 14.27
C GLY A 242 4.23 5.86 13.49
N MET A 243 3.91 4.89 12.62
CA MET A 243 2.76 5.00 11.70
C MET A 243 1.41 5.15 12.43
N TYR A 244 1.21 4.39 13.51
CA TYR A 244 -0.03 4.43 14.30
C TYR A 244 -0.28 5.78 14.96
N GLU A 245 0.72 6.34 15.66
CA GLU A 245 0.55 7.60 16.39
C GLU A 245 0.29 8.77 15.43
N GLY A 246 0.98 8.80 14.29
CA GLY A 246 0.75 9.79 13.23
C GLY A 246 -0.66 9.71 12.65
N ASP A 247 -1.14 8.50 12.30
CA ASP A 247 -2.47 8.31 11.75
C ASP A 247 -3.58 8.63 12.78
N ARG A 248 -3.40 8.19 14.02
CA ARG A 248 -4.32 8.45 15.12
C ARG A 248 -4.46 9.94 15.40
N SER A 249 -3.35 10.67 15.51
CA SER A 249 -3.36 12.12 15.74
C SER A 249 -4.16 12.85 14.66
N ARG A 250 -3.93 12.52 13.39
CA ARG A 250 -4.64 13.10 12.25
C ARG A 250 -6.15 12.78 12.28
N LYS A 251 -6.52 11.52 12.54
CA LYS A 251 -7.94 11.10 12.57
C LYS A 251 -8.68 11.65 13.78
N GLN A 252 -8.03 11.75 14.92
CA GLN A 252 -8.58 12.37 16.12
C GLN A 252 -9.05 13.81 15.82
N THR A 253 -8.22 14.60 15.13
CA THR A 253 -8.61 15.94 14.68
C THR A 253 -9.84 15.91 13.75
N LEU A 254 -9.89 14.99 12.78
CA LEU A 254 -11.06 14.87 11.89
C LEU A 254 -12.35 14.57 12.66
N ILE A 255 -12.29 13.73 13.69
CA ILE A 255 -13.43 13.35 14.53
C ILE A 255 -13.85 14.49 15.48
N GLU A 256 -12.89 15.23 16.01
CA GLU A 256 -13.14 16.40 16.85
C GLU A 256 -13.87 17.51 16.11
N PHE A 257 -13.57 17.68 14.82
CA PHE A 257 -14.20 18.64 13.93
C PHE A 257 -15.34 18.03 13.08
N GLY A 258 -15.87 16.85 13.44
CA GLY A 258 -17.08 16.30 12.80
C GLY A 258 -16.93 15.97 11.31
N PHE A 259 -15.72 15.62 10.84
CA PHE A 259 -15.51 15.13 9.47
C PHE A 259 -15.72 13.62 9.35
N ARG A 260 -15.51 12.85 10.43
CA ARG A 260 -15.63 11.39 10.47
C ARG A 260 -16.19 10.93 11.82
N LEU A 261 -16.80 9.74 11.83
CA LEU A 261 -17.27 9.07 13.05
C LEU A 261 -16.09 8.57 13.90
N PRO A 262 -16.29 8.37 15.23
CA PRO A 262 -15.26 7.80 16.11
C PRO A 262 -14.70 6.45 15.63
N SER A 263 -15.54 5.59 15.05
CA SER A 263 -15.16 4.31 14.45
C SER A 263 -14.11 4.42 13.35
N ALA A 264 -13.91 5.60 12.75
CA ALA A 264 -12.85 5.81 11.79
C ALA A 264 -11.43 5.64 12.40
N LEU A 265 -11.27 5.75 13.73
CA LEU A 265 -10.01 5.44 14.43
C LEU A 265 -9.63 3.96 14.35
N ASP A 266 -10.61 3.08 14.19
CA ASP A 266 -10.40 1.63 14.12
C ASP A 266 -9.99 1.17 12.71
N ASN A 267 -10.14 2.04 11.71
CA ASN A 267 -9.37 1.93 10.46
C ASN A 267 -8.02 2.59 10.70
N ARG A 268 -6.94 1.84 10.89
CA ARG A 268 -5.64 2.38 11.28
C ARG A 268 -4.53 1.40 10.90
N PRO A 269 -3.27 1.84 10.77
CA PRO A 269 -2.19 0.88 10.70
C PRO A 269 -2.07 0.09 12.01
N LEU A 270 -1.44 -1.08 11.94
CA LEU A 270 -1.09 -1.84 13.14
C LEU A 270 -0.19 -1.01 14.04
N ARG A 271 -0.38 -1.16 15.34
CA ARG A 271 0.65 -0.80 16.31
C ARG A 271 1.82 -1.77 16.18
N PHE A 272 2.98 -1.35 16.65
CA PHE A 272 4.17 -2.20 16.58
C PHE A 272 3.99 -3.52 17.35
N ASP A 273 3.36 -3.51 18.52
CA ASP A 273 3.03 -4.73 19.27
C ASP A 273 2.09 -5.67 18.49
N GLU A 274 1.11 -5.11 17.78
CA GLU A 274 0.17 -5.89 16.94
C GLU A 274 0.82 -6.47 15.69
N PHE A 275 1.86 -5.82 15.17
CA PHE A 275 2.68 -6.35 14.08
C PHE A 275 3.52 -7.53 14.57
N LEU A 276 4.20 -7.38 15.71
CA LEU A 276 5.05 -8.43 16.28
C LEU A 276 4.28 -9.71 16.64
N THR A 277 2.99 -9.59 17.03
CA THR A 277 2.17 -10.78 17.32
C THR A 277 1.80 -11.57 16.07
N ARG A 278 1.78 -10.93 14.90
CA ARG A 278 1.49 -11.58 13.61
C ARG A 278 2.75 -12.10 12.92
N VAL A 279 3.87 -11.42 13.10
CA VAL A 279 5.13 -11.76 12.44
C VAL A 279 6.05 -12.49 13.41
N SER A 280 5.87 -13.81 13.47
CA SER A 280 6.62 -14.66 14.40
C SER A 280 8.08 -14.92 13.98
N ARG A 281 8.38 -14.82 12.68
CA ARG A 281 9.71 -15.07 12.11
C ARG A 281 10.19 -13.84 11.35
N MET A 282 11.20 -13.18 11.91
CA MET A 282 11.79 -11.97 11.32
C MET A 282 13.30 -12.10 11.15
N VAL A 283 13.80 -11.54 10.06
CA VAL A 283 15.21 -11.32 9.80
C VAL A 283 15.43 -9.83 9.62
N PHE A 284 16.13 -9.21 10.57
CA PHE A 284 16.55 -7.81 10.46
C PHE A 284 17.79 -7.74 9.58
N VAL A 285 17.74 -6.94 8.53
CA VAL A 285 18.86 -6.72 7.61
C VAL A 285 19.29 -5.27 7.74
N SER A 286 20.50 -5.05 8.25
CA SER A 286 21.09 -3.71 8.28
C SER A 286 22.60 -3.77 8.52
N ALA A 287 23.33 -2.82 7.92
CA ALA A 287 24.73 -2.57 8.24
C ALA A 287 24.93 -1.99 9.66
N THR A 288 23.91 -1.32 10.21
CA THR A 288 23.96 -0.66 11.51
C THR A 288 22.73 -1.01 12.36
N PRO A 289 22.57 -2.27 12.81
CA PRO A 289 21.39 -2.69 13.58
C PRO A 289 21.15 -1.82 14.80
N GLY A 290 19.91 -1.35 14.96
CA GLY A 290 19.48 -0.49 16.06
C GLY A 290 19.37 -1.22 17.41
N PRO A 291 18.96 -0.50 18.47
CA PRO A 291 18.83 -1.08 19.81
C PRO A 291 17.81 -2.23 19.86
N TYR A 292 16.65 -2.05 19.22
CA TYR A 292 15.57 -3.03 19.23
C TYR A 292 16.04 -4.38 18.65
N GLU A 293 16.71 -4.32 17.50
CA GLU A 293 17.19 -5.52 16.80
C GLU A 293 18.26 -6.24 17.62
N ARG A 294 19.19 -5.49 18.25
CA ARG A 294 20.22 -6.08 19.11
C ARG A 294 19.65 -6.76 20.35
N GLU A 295 18.60 -6.18 20.94
CA GLU A 295 17.96 -6.71 22.15
C GLU A 295 17.03 -7.90 21.86
N ASN A 296 16.44 -7.97 20.66
CA ASN A 296 15.40 -8.96 20.32
C ASN A 296 15.89 -10.05 19.35
N SER A 297 17.12 -9.99 18.84
CA SER A 297 17.67 -11.02 17.96
C SER A 297 18.25 -12.19 18.76
N GLN A 298 17.87 -13.41 18.39
CA GLN A 298 18.47 -14.63 18.95
C GLN A 298 19.93 -14.83 18.51
N ALA A 299 20.27 -14.38 17.31
CA ALA A 299 21.60 -14.44 16.75
C ALA A 299 21.85 -13.22 15.85
N ILE A 300 23.09 -12.73 15.88
CA ILE A 300 23.57 -11.71 14.95
C ILE A 300 24.53 -12.41 13.99
N VAL A 301 24.20 -12.39 12.69
CA VAL A 301 25.01 -12.99 11.63
C VAL A 301 25.74 -11.88 10.90
N GLU A 302 27.07 -11.82 11.06
CA GLU A 302 27.89 -10.80 10.43
C GLU A 302 28.27 -11.20 9.00
N GLN A 303 28.01 -10.33 8.03
CA GLN A 303 28.44 -10.48 6.64
C GLN A 303 29.24 -9.25 6.21
N VAL A 304 30.52 -9.21 6.60
CA VAL A 304 31.43 -8.08 6.31
C VAL A 304 32.28 -8.29 5.06
N VAL A 305 32.51 -9.55 4.66
CA VAL A 305 33.37 -9.86 3.51
C VAL A 305 32.60 -9.63 2.22
N ARG A 306 33.04 -8.63 1.43
CA ARG A 306 32.47 -8.35 0.11
C ARG A 306 33.06 -9.31 -0.93
N PRO A 307 32.25 -9.99 -1.78
CA PRO A 307 32.74 -10.87 -2.83
C PRO A 307 33.69 -10.19 -3.83
N THR A 308 33.57 -8.86 -3.97
CA THR A 308 34.41 -8.03 -4.85
C THR A 308 35.80 -7.75 -4.27
N GLY A 309 36.04 -8.04 -2.98
CA GLY A 309 37.27 -7.69 -2.29
C GLY A 309 37.40 -6.21 -1.91
N ILE A 310 36.35 -5.41 -2.09
CA ILE A 310 36.36 -3.99 -1.69
C ILE A 310 36.42 -3.89 -0.16
N VAL A 311 37.44 -3.17 0.32
CA VAL A 311 37.67 -2.90 1.74
C VAL A 311 36.94 -1.64 2.19
N ASP A 312 36.69 -1.52 3.49
CA ASP A 312 36.17 -0.27 4.07
C ASP A 312 37.17 0.88 3.86
N PRO A 313 36.68 2.11 3.63
CA PRO A 313 37.53 3.26 3.36
C PRO A 313 38.33 3.67 4.62
N ALA A 314 39.51 4.25 4.41
CA ALA A 314 40.27 4.87 5.49
C ALA A 314 39.55 6.13 6.00
N VAL A 315 39.57 6.35 7.33
CA VAL A 315 38.96 7.50 7.98
C VAL A 315 40.03 8.41 8.54
N GLU A 316 39.98 9.69 8.19
CA GLU A 316 40.86 10.74 8.71
C GLU A 316 40.05 11.82 9.45
N VAL A 317 40.55 12.27 10.59
CA VAL A 317 39.96 13.37 11.36
C VAL A 317 40.88 14.57 11.25
N ARG A 318 40.35 15.70 10.77
CA ARG A 318 41.09 16.96 10.56
C ARG A 318 40.48 18.08 11.41
N GLU A 319 41.28 19.10 11.73
CA GLU A 319 40.81 20.27 12.48
C GLU A 319 39.82 21.11 11.65
N THR A 320 38.91 21.81 12.31
CA THR A 320 37.91 22.65 11.63
C THR A 320 38.48 23.94 11.05
N GLN A 321 39.65 24.36 11.53
CA GLN A 321 40.33 25.55 11.02
C GLN A 321 40.76 25.32 9.56
N HIS A 322 40.36 26.20 8.64
CA HIS A 322 40.61 26.06 7.19
C HIS A 322 40.00 24.82 6.53
N GLN A 323 38.98 24.18 7.14
CA GLN A 323 38.37 22.95 6.62
C GLN A 323 37.85 23.05 5.18
N VAL A 324 37.37 24.23 4.76
CA VAL A 324 36.85 24.41 3.39
C VAL A 324 37.98 24.44 2.38
N ASP A 325 39.09 25.10 2.70
CA ASP A 325 40.29 25.14 1.84
C ASP A 325 40.92 23.74 1.74
N ASP A 326 40.94 23.00 2.84
CA ASP A 326 41.42 21.62 2.90
C ASP A 326 40.54 20.68 2.06
N LEU A 327 39.22 20.75 2.24
CA LEU A 327 38.24 20.00 1.44
C LEU A 327 38.40 20.30 -0.07
N MET A 328 38.59 21.57 -0.42
CA MET A 328 38.79 21.99 -1.80
C MET A 328 40.03 21.36 -2.43
N ASN A 329 41.14 21.29 -1.70
CA ASN A 329 42.35 20.63 -2.18
C ASN A 329 42.12 19.12 -2.34
N ALA A 330 41.47 18.48 -1.38
CA ALA A 330 41.13 17.06 -1.45
C ALA A 330 40.22 16.75 -2.66
N ILE A 331 39.21 17.59 -2.94
CA ILE A 331 38.34 17.44 -4.11
C ILE A 331 39.15 17.55 -5.42
N ARG A 332 40.07 18.51 -5.52
CA ARG A 332 40.91 18.66 -6.74
C ARG A 332 41.72 17.41 -7.02
N GLU A 333 42.34 16.81 -6.01
CA GLU A 333 43.08 15.55 -6.15
C GLU A 333 42.18 14.42 -6.69
N ARG A 334 40.92 14.34 -6.23
CA ARG A 334 39.94 13.36 -6.74
C ARG A 334 39.55 13.62 -8.19
N VAL A 335 39.40 14.88 -8.56
CA VAL A 335 39.06 15.29 -9.93
C VAL A 335 40.19 14.93 -10.91
N GLU A 336 41.45 15.17 -10.53
CA GLU A 336 42.61 14.78 -11.33
C GLU A 336 42.68 13.25 -11.54
N ALA A 337 42.19 12.47 -10.57
CA ALA A 337 42.05 11.01 -10.65
C ALA A 337 40.75 10.54 -11.36
N ASN A 338 39.90 11.46 -11.84
CA ASN A 338 38.57 11.17 -12.38
C ASN A 338 37.61 10.45 -11.40
N GLU A 339 37.78 10.70 -10.11
CA GLU A 339 36.93 10.21 -9.02
C GLU A 339 35.81 11.23 -8.69
N ARG A 340 34.97 10.94 -7.69
CA ARG A 340 33.85 11.78 -7.24
C ARG A 340 33.94 12.01 -5.73
N ALA A 341 33.35 13.10 -5.24
CA ALA A 341 33.30 13.43 -3.82
C ALA A 341 31.85 13.65 -3.35
N LEU A 342 31.55 13.15 -2.15
CA LEU A 342 30.29 13.38 -1.45
C LEU A 342 30.59 14.22 -0.19
N VAL A 343 29.85 15.31 0.01
CA VAL A 343 30.00 16.18 1.18
C VAL A 343 28.67 16.28 1.90
N THR A 344 28.65 15.91 3.17
CA THR A 344 27.47 15.99 4.02
C THR A 344 27.57 17.18 4.96
N THR A 345 26.52 18.01 5.01
CA THR A 345 26.42 19.16 5.94
C THR A 345 25.25 18.98 6.90
N LEU A 346 25.22 19.76 7.99
CA LEU A 346 24.18 19.65 9.02
C LEU A 346 22.86 20.35 8.65
N THR A 347 22.90 21.34 7.77
CA THR A 347 21.72 22.14 7.44
C THR A 347 21.62 22.41 5.95
N LYS A 348 20.39 22.57 5.47
CA LYS A 348 20.12 22.96 4.08
C LYS A 348 20.86 24.25 3.69
N LYS A 349 20.88 25.24 4.58
CA LYS A 349 21.57 26.51 4.33
C LYS A 349 23.07 26.31 4.16
N MET A 350 23.71 25.48 5.00
CA MET A 350 25.13 25.16 4.85
C MET A 350 25.43 24.43 3.54
N ALA A 351 24.56 23.51 3.12
CA ALA A 351 24.67 22.84 1.83
C ALA A 351 24.60 23.84 0.68
N GLU A 352 23.62 24.75 0.71
CA GLU A 352 23.43 25.81 -0.30
C GLU A 352 24.62 26.79 -0.34
N ASP A 353 25.05 27.28 0.83
CA ASP A 353 26.18 28.21 0.96
C ASP A 353 27.48 27.57 0.47
N LEU A 354 27.73 26.30 0.82
CA LEU A 354 28.91 25.56 0.36
C LEU A 354 28.84 25.32 -1.15
N THR A 355 27.69 24.91 -1.68
CA THR A 355 27.51 24.69 -3.12
C THR A 355 27.75 25.98 -3.91
N ALA A 356 27.21 27.10 -3.44
CA ALA A 356 27.44 28.41 -4.06
C ALA A 356 28.92 28.80 -4.05
N TYR A 357 29.61 28.57 -2.92
CA TYR A 357 31.04 28.83 -2.81
C TYR A 357 31.87 27.97 -3.79
N LEU A 358 31.57 26.67 -3.89
CA LEU A 358 32.25 25.76 -4.83
C LEU A 358 32.05 26.20 -6.28
N LEU A 359 30.83 26.57 -6.67
CA LEU A 359 30.53 27.07 -8.02
C LEU A 359 31.23 28.40 -8.33
N GLU A 360 31.33 29.31 -7.35
CA GLU A 360 32.06 30.58 -7.52
C GLU A 360 33.55 30.32 -7.76
N MET A 361 34.13 29.33 -7.05
CA MET A 361 35.52 28.92 -7.27
C MET A 361 35.72 28.28 -8.65
N GLU A 362 34.75 27.49 -9.12
CA GLU A 362 34.78 26.91 -10.47
C GLU A 362 34.80 28.00 -11.56
N GLN A 363 33.94 29.01 -11.42
CA GLN A 363 33.91 30.17 -12.32
C GLN A 363 35.23 30.97 -12.33
N LYS A 364 35.98 30.94 -11.23
CA LYS A 364 37.32 31.54 -11.11
C LYS A 364 38.44 30.69 -11.72
N GLY A 365 38.11 29.60 -12.41
CA GLY A 365 39.05 28.73 -13.12
C GLY A 365 39.65 27.62 -12.27
N ILE A 366 39.07 27.35 -11.09
CA ILE A 366 39.46 26.21 -10.26
C ILE A 366 38.67 25.00 -10.75
N ASN A 367 39.35 23.95 -11.20
CA ASN A 367 38.68 22.76 -11.77
C ASN A 367 37.94 21.95 -10.68
N ILE A 368 36.66 22.26 -10.47
CA ILE A 368 35.74 21.59 -9.54
C ILE A 368 34.54 21.14 -10.39
N PRO A 369 34.69 20.16 -11.29
CA PRO A 369 33.59 19.78 -12.15
C PRO A 369 32.42 19.26 -11.29
N THR A 370 31.24 19.22 -11.91
CA THR A 370 29.95 18.49 -11.70
C THR A 370 29.97 17.12 -10.97
N SER A 371 30.92 16.92 -10.07
CA SER A 371 31.38 15.68 -9.46
C SER A 371 31.34 15.70 -7.93
N VAL A 372 30.88 16.82 -7.37
CA VAL A 372 30.67 17.02 -5.93
C VAL A 372 29.17 17.04 -5.67
N PHE A 373 28.71 16.10 -4.86
CA PHE A 373 27.33 16.08 -4.36
C PHE A 373 27.34 16.62 -2.93
N VAL A 374 26.65 17.74 -2.70
CA VAL A 374 26.49 18.31 -1.37
C VAL A 374 25.08 17.98 -0.88
N GLU A 375 25.02 17.20 0.18
CA GLU A 375 23.75 16.73 0.75
C GLU A 375 23.66 17.08 2.24
N ILE A 376 22.44 16.97 2.78
CA ILE A 376 22.18 17.14 4.20
C ILE A 376 22.33 15.76 4.85
N GLY A 377 23.22 15.63 5.83
CA GLY A 377 23.27 14.41 6.64
C GLY A 377 21.99 14.29 7.46
N GLN A 378 21.28 13.17 7.33
CA GLN A 378 20.11 12.84 8.16
C GLN A 378 20.51 12.21 9.49
#